data_AF-A0AB38UAT6-F1
#
_entry.id   AF-A0AB38UAT6-F1
#
_cell.length_a   1.000
_cell.length_b   1.000
_cell.length_c   1.000
_cell.angle_alpha   90.00
_cell.angle_beta   90.00
_cell.angle_gamma   90.00
#
_symmetry.space_group_name_H-M   'P 1'
#
loop_
_entity.id
_entity.type
_entity.pdbx_description
1 polymer ?
#
loop_
_entity_poly.entity_id
_entity_poly.type
_entity_poly.pdbx_seq_one_letter_code
_entity_poly.pdbx_strand_id
1 'polypeptide(L)'
;MKKVIILFTVLMTSMLAFAQQKEQARFHVTYAIYNGEDITEWAIKSKLFTVFYTVNEELYMANYSETNETQSWGVIWELKNESIPETASNYKTDIFYFNWNYLNSYDSKKGTCKVQFKSI
;
A
#
# COMPACT_ATOMS: atom_id res chain seq x y z
N MET A 1 45.01 0.52 -21.86
CA MET A 1 44.04 -0.52 -21.45
C MET A 1 43.71 -0.48 -19.95
N LYS A 2 44.69 -0.37 -19.04
CA LYS A 2 44.42 -0.32 -17.58
C LYS A 2 43.55 0.87 -17.11
N LYS A 3 43.64 2.04 -17.76
CA LYS A 3 42.81 3.22 -17.42
C LYS A 3 41.35 3.15 -17.90
N VAL A 4 41.05 2.32 -18.90
CA VAL A 4 39.69 2.14 -19.45
C VAL A 4 38.88 1.18 -18.59
N ILE A 5 39.54 0.19 -17.99
CA ILE A 5 38.90 -0.80 -17.09
C ILE A 5 38.37 -0.12 -15.82
N ILE A 6 39.10 0.85 -15.25
CA ILE A 6 38.70 1.56 -14.02
C ILE A 6 37.43 2.41 -14.24
N LEU A 7 37.23 2.96 -15.44
CA LEU A 7 36.04 3.77 -15.75
C LEU A 7 34.76 2.92 -15.86
N PHE A 8 34.90 1.68 -16.34
CA PHE A 8 33.77 0.74 -16.44
C PHE A 8 33.32 0.21 -15.08
N THR A 9 34.23 0.03 -14.12
CA THR A 9 33.89 -0.43 -12.76
C THR A 9 33.18 0.65 -11.95
N VAL A 10 33.49 1.94 -12.17
CA VAL A 10 32.84 3.07 -11.47
C VAL A 10 31.45 3.37 -12.05
N LEU A 11 31.18 3.05 -13.32
CA LEU A 11 29.84 3.23 -13.92
C LEU A 11 28.82 2.17 -13.49
N MET A 12 29.25 0.98 -13.08
CA MET A 12 28.34 -0.10 -12.65
C MET A 12 27.88 0.04 -11.19
N THR A 13 28.62 0.77 -10.35
CA THR A 13 28.26 0.93 -8.92
C THR A 13 27.26 2.06 -8.66
N SER A 14 26.98 2.94 -9.62
CA SER A 14 26.02 4.04 -9.46
C SER A 14 24.56 3.66 -9.74
N MET A 15 24.27 2.45 -10.22
CA MET A 15 22.91 2.05 -10.62
C MET A 15 22.10 1.32 -9.53
N LEU A 16 22.65 1.14 -8.32
CA LEU A 16 21.95 0.45 -7.23
C LEU A 16 21.43 1.42 -6.16
N ALA A 17 20.95 2.60 -6.58
CA ALA A 17 20.00 3.34 -5.76
C ALA A 17 18.64 2.62 -5.84
N PHE A 18 18.55 1.46 -5.19
CA PHE A 18 17.26 0.81 -4.97
C PHE A 18 16.45 1.74 -4.08
N ALA A 19 15.30 2.20 -4.57
CA ALA A 19 14.36 2.90 -3.73
C ALA A 19 14.04 2.01 -2.52
N GLN A 20 14.36 2.47 -1.31
CA GLN A 20 14.18 1.66 -0.11
C GLN A 20 12.69 1.57 0.20
N GLN A 21 12.10 0.41 -0.11
CA GLN A 21 10.74 0.09 0.29
C GLN A 21 10.74 -0.33 1.76
N LYS A 22 9.95 0.37 2.59
CA LYS A 22 9.79 0.03 4.01
C LYS A 22 8.31 -0.11 4.34
N GLU A 23 7.91 -1.31 4.77
CA GLU A 23 6.57 -1.56 5.29
C GLU A 23 6.33 -0.76 6.57
N GLN A 24 5.19 -0.08 6.63
CA GLN A 24 4.74 0.70 7.79
C GLN A 24 3.67 -0.06 8.56
N ALA A 25 2.72 -0.68 7.85
CA ALA A 25 1.65 -1.46 8.45
C ALA A 25 1.04 -2.43 7.43
N ARG A 26 0.49 -3.54 7.92
CA ARG A 26 -0.21 -4.56 7.15
C ARG A 26 -1.48 -4.99 7.85
N PHE A 27 -2.56 -5.07 7.09
CA PHE A 27 -3.90 -5.40 7.56
C PHE A 27 -4.42 -6.59 6.74
N HIS A 28 -4.53 -7.76 7.39
CA HIS A 28 -5.14 -8.94 6.79
C HIS A 28 -6.65 -8.83 6.84
N VAL A 29 -7.32 -9.19 5.73
CA VAL A 29 -8.77 -9.16 5.67
C VAL A 29 -9.35 -10.34 6.45
N THR A 30 -10.09 -10.03 7.51
CA THR A 30 -10.84 -11.02 8.31
C THR A 30 -12.34 -10.98 8.06
N TYR A 31 -12.82 -9.91 7.43
CA TYR A 31 -14.22 -9.68 7.06
C TYR A 31 -14.28 -8.70 5.89
N ALA A 32 -15.14 -8.94 4.91
CA ALA A 32 -15.30 -8.05 3.76
C ALA A 32 -16.72 -8.08 3.19
N ILE A 33 -17.27 -6.89 2.95
CA ILE A 33 -18.50 -6.68 2.18
C ILE A 33 -18.15 -5.90 0.90
N TYR A 34 -18.66 -6.34 -0.24
CA TYR A 34 -18.57 -5.62 -1.50
C TYR A 34 -19.96 -5.45 -2.11
N ASN A 35 -20.36 -4.21 -2.38
CA ASN A 35 -21.69 -3.87 -2.91
C ASN A 35 -22.88 -4.47 -2.12
N GLY A 36 -22.71 -4.61 -0.80
CA GLY A 36 -23.73 -5.19 0.09
C GLY A 36 -23.69 -6.72 0.20
N GLU A 37 -22.85 -7.40 -0.57
CA GLU A 37 -22.65 -8.85 -0.49
C GLU A 37 -21.46 -9.20 0.40
N ASP A 38 -21.62 -10.19 1.27
CA ASP A 38 -20.54 -10.74 2.07
C ASP A 38 -19.61 -11.56 1.17
N ILE A 39 -18.37 -11.10 1.04
CA ILE A 39 -17.32 -11.74 0.24
C ILE A 39 -16.19 -12.29 1.13
N THR A 40 -16.43 -12.43 2.44
CA THR A 40 -15.42 -12.81 3.45
C THR A 40 -14.73 -14.12 3.12
N GLU A 41 -15.48 -15.15 2.71
CA GLU A 41 -14.90 -16.46 2.36
C GLU A 41 -13.89 -16.34 1.20
N TRP A 42 -14.27 -15.61 0.15
CA TRP A 42 -13.38 -15.35 -0.98
C TRP A 42 -12.16 -14.52 -0.56
N ALA A 43 -12.35 -13.49 0.26
CA ALA A 43 -11.28 -12.61 0.71
C ALA A 43 -10.23 -13.36 1.55
N ILE A 44 -10.68 -14.21 2.48
CA ILE A 44 -9.80 -15.05 3.31
C ILE A 44 -9.08 -16.09 2.45
N LYS A 45 -9.79 -16.81 1.56
CA LYS A 45 -9.17 -17.80 0.65
C LYS A 45 -8.15 -17.17 -0.29
N SER A 46 -8.41 -15.95 -0.74
CA SER A 46 -7.52 -15.15 -1.60
C SER A 46 -6.37 -14.51 -0.83
N LYS A 47 -6.32 -14.70 0.50
CA LYS A 47 -5.35 -14.12 1.44
C LYS A 47 -5.17 -12.62 1.22
N LEU A 48 -6.28 -11.90 1.11
CA LEU A 48 -6.23 -10.46 0.86
C LEU A 48 -5.61 -9.71 2.03
N PHE A 49 -4.78 -8.74 1.71
CA PHE A 49 -4.30 -7.76 2.69
C PHE A 49 -4.13 -6.38 2.06
N THR A 50 -4.26 -5.36 2.92
CA THR A 50 -3.85 -3.99 2.62
C THR A 50 -2.52 -3.73 3.30
N VAL A 51 -1.55 -3.15 2.58
CA VAL A 51 -0.25 -2.78 3.12
C VAL A 51 0.04 -1.31 2.86
N PHE A 52 0.53 -0.62 3.88
CA PHE A 52 1.08 0.73 3.78
C PHE A 52 2.59 0.63 3.86
N TYR A 53 3.27 1.30 2.93
CA TYR A 53 4.72 1.26 2.82
C TYR A 53 5.25 2.59 2.33
N THR A 54 6.52 2.88 2.57
CA THR A 54 7.17 4.07 2.04
C THR A 54 8.14 3.72 0.93
N VAL A 55 8.20 4.54 -0.10
CA VAL A 55 9.21 4.50 -1.16
C VAL A 55 9.79 5.90 -1.26
N ASN A 56 11.08 6.08 -0.99
CA ASN A 56 11.73 7.40 -1.00
C ASN A 56 10.95 8.46 -0.19
N GLU A 57 10.58 8.13 1.05
CA GLU A 57 9.82 8.98 2.00
C GLU A 57 8.35 9.27 1.63
N GLU A 58 7.92 8.93 0.42
CA GLU A 58 6.51 9.01 0.02
C GLU A 58 5.73 7.80 0.56
N LEU A 59 4.51 8.03 1.05
CA LEU A 59 3.61 6.98 1.54
C LEU A 59 2.84 6.35 0.37
N TYR A 60 2.82 5.03 0.33
CA TYR A 60 2.10 4.21 -0.65
C TYR A 60 1.14 3.27 0.06
N MET A 61 0.12 2.84 -0.66
CA MET A 61 -0.78 1.76 -0.27
C MET A 61 -0.86 0.74 -1.40
N ALA A 62 -0.96 -0.53 -1.03
CA ALA A 62 -1.34 -1.60 -1.92
C ALA A 62 -2.41 -2.50 -1.31
N ASN A 63 -3.34 -2.95 -2.16
CA ASN A 63 -4.22 -4.08 -1.88
C ASN A 63 -3.69 -5.27 -2.67
N TYR A 64 -3.37 -6.37 -2.00
CA TYR A 64 -2.71 -7.53 -2.59
C TYR A 64 -3.51 -8.81 -2.32
N SER A 65 -3.57 -9.67 -3.34
CA SER A 65 -4.04 -11.04 -3.21
C SER A 65 -2.87 -11.99 -3.40
N GLU A 66 -2.53 -12.74 -2.36
CA GLU A 66 -1.42 -13.71 -2.42
C GLU A 66 -1.74 -14.89 -3.32
N THR A 67 -2.96 -15.42 -3.22
CA THR A 67 -3.36 -16.60 -4.00
C THR A 67 -3.42 -16.31 -5.50
N ASN A 68 -3.79 -15.08 -5.89
CA ASN A 68 -3.89 -14.69 -7.30
C ASN A 68 -2.64 -13.96 -7.81
N GLU A 69 -1.69 -13.63 -6.94
CA GLU A 69 -0.51 -12.81 -7.24
C GLU A 69 -0.84 -11.45 -7.90
N THR A 70 -2.00 -10.90 -7.56
CA THR A 70 -2.50 -9.63 -8.11
C THR A 70 -2.49 -8.51 -7.08
N GLN A 71 -2.31 -7.28 -7.55
CA GLN A 71 -2.36 -6.10 -6.70
C GLN A 71 -2.88 -4.85 -7.40
N SER A 72 -3.40 -3.96 -6.58
CA SER A 72 -3.55 -2.54 -6.88
C SER A 72 -2.60 -1.79 -5.96
N TRP A 73 -1.73 -0.92 -6.49
CA TRP A 73 -0.75 -0.18 -5.68
C TRP A 73 -0.58 1.26 -6.15
N GLY A 74 -0.09 2.12 -5.26
CA GLY A 74 0.36 3.45 -5.64
C GLY A 74 0.38 4.46 -4.50
N VAL A 75 0.70 5.70 -4.86
CA VAL A 75 1.03 6.78 -3.91
C VAL A 75 -0.22 7.33 -3.23
N ILE A 76 -0.07 7.65 -1.94
CA ILE A 76 -1.03 8.38 -1.12
C ILE A 76 -0.65 9.86 -1.10
N TRP A 77 -1.63 10.75 -1.22
CA TRP A 77 -1.43 12.19 -1.09
C TRP A 77 -2.61 12.86 -0.39
N GLU A 78 -2.39 14.07 0.13
CA GLU A 78 -3.36 14.84 0.93
C GLU A 78 -3.92 14.07 2.15
N LEU A 79 -3.05 13.35 2.85
CA LEU A 79 -3.42 12.64 4.08
C LEU A 79 -3.89 13.63 5.16
N LYS A 80 -5.11 13.41 5.65
CA LYS A 80 -5.70 14.08 6.81
C LYS A 80 -6.11 13.04 7.83
N ASN A 81 -6.05 13.37 9.11
CA ASN A 81 -6.50 12.48 10.18
C ASN A 81 -7.43 13.19 11.16
N GLU A 82 -8.36 12.44 11.70
CA GLU A 82 -9.23 12.81 12.81
C GLU A 82 -9.10 11.72 13.87
N SER A 83 -8.92 12.10 15.13
CA SER A 83 -8.84 11.18 16.25
C SER A 83 -9.98 11.42 17.21
N ILE A 84 -10.77 10.38 17.46
CA ILE A 84 -11.86 10.37 18.44
C ILE A 84 -11.32 9.67 19.69
N PRO A 85 -11.26 10.36 20.84
CA PRO A 85 -10.76 9.76 22.07
C PRO A 85 -11.65 8.62 22.55
N GLU A 86 -11.06 7.69 23.29
CA GLU A 86 -11.79 6.63 23.97
C GLU A 86 -12.80 7.22 24.97
N THR A 87 -13.95 6.57 25.09
CA THR A 87 -14.99 6.88 26.08
C THR A 87 -15.38 5.60 26.80
N ALA A 88 -16.15 5.70 27.89
CA ALA A 88 -16.62 4.52 28.63
C ALA A 88 -17.40 3.50 27.77
N SER A 89 -17.95 3.93 26.62
CA SER A 89 -18.75 3.09 25.72
C SER A 89 -18.09 2.81 24.37
N ASN A 90 -16.99 3.49 24.01
CA ASN A 90 -16.42 3.40 22.66
C ASN A 90 -14.89 3.43 22.71
N TYR A 91 -14.26 2.56 21.92
CA TYR A 91 -12.82 2.56 21.70
C TYR A 91 -12.33 3.84 21.02
N LYS A 92 -11.06 4.18 21.26
CA LYS A 92 -10.36 5.22 20.51
C LYS A 92 -10.45 4.89 19.02
N THR A 93 -10.86 5.87 18.22
CA THR A 93 -10.97 5.71 16.77
C THR A 93 -10.06 6.71 16.07
N ASP A 94 -9.24 6.24 15.14
CA ASP A 94 -8.47 7.10 14.23
C ASP A 94 -9.04 6.95 12.82
N ILE A 95 -9.43 8.08 12.21
CA ILE A 95 -9.97 8.15 10.85
C ILE A 95 -8.97 8.89 9.97
N PHE A 96 -8.58 8.27 8.87
CA PHE A 96 -7.68 8.85 7.88
C PHE A 96 -8.42 9.06 6.58
N TYR A 97 -8.28 10.24 6.00
CA TYR A 97 -8.81 10.59 4.68
C TYR A 97 -7.64 10.91 3.76
N PHE A 98 -7.61 10.29 2.59
CA PHE A 98 -6.55 10.54 1.62
C PHE A 98 -6.97 10.22 0.19
N ASN A 99 -6.22 10.75 -0.76
CA ASN A 99 -6.33 10.35 -2.16
C ASN A 99 -5.29 9.26 -2.45
N TRP A 100 -5.68 8.24 -3.21
CA TRP A 100 -4.83 7.12 -3.62
C TRP A 100 -4.81 6.99 -5.13
N ASN A 101 -3.63 7.17 -5.74
CA ASN A 101 -3.44 6.99 -7.18
C ASN A 101 -2.99 5.55 -7.44
N TYR A 102 -3.92 4.68 -7.81
CA TYR A 102 -3.66 3.25 -7.96
C TYR A 102 -3.32 2.86 -9.41
N LEU A 103 -2.57 1.78 -9.55
CA LEU A 103 -2.37 0.99 -10.76
C LEU A 103 -2.65 -0.49 -10.44
N ASN A 104 -3.39 -1.16 -11.31
CA ASN A 104 -3.73 -2.58 -11.17
C ASN A 104 -2.79 -3.46 -11.99
N SER A 105 -2.40 -4.61 -11.45
CA SER A 105 -1.62 -5.61 -12.20
C SER A 105 -2.49 -6.45 -13.14
N TYR A 106 -3.77 -6.65 -12.82
CA TYR A 106 -4.65 -7.60 -13.53
C TYR A 106 -5.31 -7.05 -14.80
N ASP A 107 -5.46 -5.72 -14.91
CA ASP A 107 -6.05 -5.08 -16.08
C ASP A 107 -5.31 -3.81 -16.54
N SER A 108 -4.17 -3.49 -15.91
CA SER A 108 -3.39 -2.27 -16.16
C SER A 108 -4.17 -0.96 -16.00
N LYS A 109 -5.38 -0.98 -15.42
CA LYS A 109 -6.13 0.25 -15.19
C LYS A 109 -5.50 1.03 -14.04
N LYS A 110 -5.60 2.35 -14.15
CA LYS A 110 -5.17 3.30 -13.15
C LYS A 110 -6.24 4.33 -12.89
N GLY A 111 -6.23 4.91 -11.70
CA GLY A 111 -7.17 5.95 -11.32
C GLY A 111 -6.85 6.56 -9.97
N THR A 112 -7.71 7.47 -9.53
CA THR A 112 -7.62 8.10 -8.22
C THR A 112 -8.85 7.70 -7.40
N CYS A 113 -8.61 7.15 -6.21
CA CYS A 113 -9.65 6.83 -5.23
C CYS A 113 -9.56 7.80 -4.05
N LYS A 114 -10.70 8.29 -3.56
CA LYS A 114 -10.77 8.96 -2.26
C LYS A 114 -11.05 7.91 -1.21
N VAL A 115 -10.12 7.73 -0.27
CA VAL A 115 -10.14 6.66 0.72
C VAL A 115 -10.42 7.25 2.08
N GLN A 116 -11.33 6.58 2.81
CA GLN A 116 -11.48 6.71 4.26
C GLN A 116 -11.00 5.41 4.89
N PHE A 117 -9.95 5.47 5.70
CA PHE A 117 -9.44 4.34 6.47
C PHE A 117 -9.75 4.57 7.95
N LYS A 118 -10.40 3.62 8.61
CA LYS A 118 -10.81 3.74 10.02
C LYS A 118 -10.18 2.64 10.84
N SER A 119 -9.40 3.01 11.85
CA SER A 119 -8.90 2.12 12.90
C SER A 119 -9.77 2.30 14.14
N ILE A 120 -10.28 1.21 14.69
CA ILE A 120 -11.12 1.14 15.91
C ILE A 120 -10.48 0.15 16.86
#